data_AF-A0A4R4NBR3-F1
#
_entry.id   AF-A0A4R4NBR3-F1
#
_cell.length_a   1.000
_cell.length_b   1.000
_cell.length_c   1.000
_cell.angle_alpha   90.00
_cell.angle_beta   90.00
_cell.angle_gamma   90.00
#
_symmetry.space_group_name_H-M   'P 1'
#
loop_
_entity.id
_entity.type
_entity.pdbx_description
1 polymer ?
#
loop_
_entity_poly.entity_id
_entity_poly.type
_entity_poly.pdbx_seq_one_letter_code
_entity_poly.pdbx_strand_id
1 'polypeptide(L)'
;MDIPPASTPVVCDMTTAPDTARQRLEEYRLLFGRHLLSRERTGQGVRFRLRAEPGVAAWARDLAAREKACCAFFAFEVMVEGEQVIWDWAVSDNDAARAVLEEYYVLPAADPEEVEKRLADKGLHFTDPLRHTVG
;
A
#
# COMPACT_ATOMS: atom_id res chain seq x y z
N MET A 1 8.46 5.23 12.64
CA MET A 1 7.61 4.12 12.14
C MET A 1 7.84 2.84 12.94
N ASP A 2 6.78 2.08 13.27
CA ASP A 2 6.86 0.79 13.97
C ASP A 2 6.84 -0.37 12.96
N ILE A 3 8.02 -0.97 12.70
CA ILE A 3 8.18 -2.03 11.70
C ILE A 3 7.94 -3.40 12.35
N PRO A 4 7.02 -4.22 11.83
CA PRO A 4 6.75 -5.55 12.38
C PRO A 4 7.96 -6.49 12.27
N PRO A 5 8.04 -7.52 13.13
CA PRO A 5 9.14 -8.47 13.09
C PRO A 5 9.18 -9.26 11.77
N ALA A 6 10.35 -9.80 11.43
CA ALA A 6 10.57 -10.62 10.23
C ALA A 6 9.67 -11.87 10.16
N SER A 7 9.21 -12.36 11.31
CA SER A 7 8.31 -13.51 11.45
C SER A 7 6.85 -13.20 11.15
N THR A 8 6.47 -11.94 10.91
CA THR A 8 5.08 -11.59 10.59
C THR A 8 4.68 -12.25 9.26
N PRO A 9 3.54 -12.96 9.20
CA PRO A 9 3.06 -13.57 7.96
C PRO A 9 2.89 -12.55 6.83
N VAL A 10 3.37 -12.89 5.64
CA VAL A 10 3.21 -12.08 4.42
C VAL A 10 1.91 -12.46 3.74
N VAL A 11 0.79 -12.02 4.32
CA VAL A 11 -0.56 -12.24 3.80
C VAL A 11 -1.35 -10.94 3.94
N CYS A 12 -2.30 -10.73 3.03
CA CYS A 12 -3.30 -9.67 3.17
C CYS A 12 -4.67 -10.29 3.44
N ASP A 13 -5.13 -10.20 4.69
CA ASP A 13 -6.45 -10.65 5.09
C ASP A 13 -7.46 -9.52 4.91
N MET A 14 -8.30 -9.64 3.89
CA MET A 14 -9.34 -8.66 3.56
C MET A 14 -10.73 -9.12 4.01
N THR A 15 -10.83 -10.17 4.83
CA THR A 15 -12.11 -10.77 5.24
C THR A 15 -13.05 -9.78 5.92
N THR A 16 -12.49 -8.81 6.63
CA THR A 16 -13.24 -7.75 7.32
C THR A 16 -13.08 -6.38 6.66
N ALA A 17 -12.44 -6.30 5.49
CA ALA A 17 -12.24 -5.05 4.79
C ALA A 17 -13.57 -4.54 4.21
N PRO A 18 -13.81 -3.21 4.21
CA PRO A 18 -15.01 -2.64 3.59
C PRO A 18 -14.94 -2.61 2.06
N ASP A 19 -13.78 -2.90 1.50
CA ASP A 19 -13.44 -2.84 0.08
C ASP A 19 -12.69 -4.11 -0.37
N THR A 20 -12.71 -4.37 -1.68
CA THR A 20 -11.97 -5.47 -2.33
C THR A 20 -10.52 -5.06 -2.63
N ALA A 21 -9.64 -6.05 -2.88
CA ALA A 21 -8.25 -5.81 -3.28
C ALA A 21 -8.16 -4.87 -4.50
N ARG A 22 -8.98 -5.11 -5.52
CA ARG A 22 -9.04 -4.27 -6.73
C ARG A 22 -9.49 -2.84 -6.44
N GLN A 23 -10.49 -2.65 -5.59
CA GLN A 23 -10.95 -1.30 -5.20
C GLN A 23 -9.85 -0.54 -4.45
N ARG A 24 -9.13 -1.22 -3.54
CA ARG A 24 -7.98 -0.64 -2.83
C ARG A 24 -6.88 -0.19 -3.79
N LEU A 25 -6.51 -1.05 -4.75
CA LEU A 25 -5.47 -0.74 -5.74
C LEU A 25 -5.86 0.43 -6.66
N GLU A 26 -7.13 0.51 -7.09
CA GLU A 26 -7.62 1.67 -7.85
C GLU A 26 -7.59 2.95 -7.00
N GLU A 27 -7.92 2.87 -5.71
CA GLU A 27 -7.87 4.03 -4.82
C GLU A 27 -6.44 4.57 -4.66
N TYR A 28 -5.45 3.68 -4.48
CA TYR A 28 -4.04 4.08 -4.52
C TYR A 28 -3.66 4.73 -5.86
N ARG A 29 -4.11 4.15 -6.97
CA ARG A 29 -3.86 4.68 -8.31
C ARG A 29 -4.43 6.09 -8.48
N LEU A 30 -5.63 6.35 -7.98
CA LEU A 30 -6.27 7.66 -8.01
C LEU A 30 -5.52 8.68 -7.16
N LEU A 31 -5.16 8.32 -5.92
CA LEU A 31 -4.40 9.18 -5.03
C LEU A 31 -3.03 9.54 -5.63
N PHE A 32 -2.27 8.54 -6.08
CA PHE A 32 -0.95 8.77 -6.66
C PHE A 32 -1.02 9.49 -8.00
N GLY A 33 -1.92 9.09 -8.90
CA GLY A 33 -2.05 9.72 -10.22
C GLY A 33 -2.39 11.20 -10.15
N ARG A 34 -3.06 11.65 -9.07
CA ARG A 34 -3.45 13.05 -8.89
C ARG A 34 -2.52 13.85 -8.00
N HIS A 35 -1.88 13.25 -6.99
CA HIS A 35 -1.19 14.02 -5.96
C HIS A 35 0.30 13.67 -5.82
N LEU A 36 0.80 12.60 -6.45
CA LEU A 36 2.21 12.22 -6.34
C LEU A 36 3.14 13.27 -6.97
N LEU A 37 4.14 13.69 -6.19
CA LEU A 37 5.23 14.57 -6.59
C LEU A 37 6.50 13.78 -6.88
N SER A 38 6.86 12.86 -5.98
CA SER A 38 8.01 11.99 -6.13
C SER A 38 7.83 10.68 -5.37
N ARG A 39 8.61 9.69 -5.75
CA ARG A 39 8.83 8.47 -4.96
C ARG A 39 10.32 8.14 -4.97
N GLU A 40 10.81 7.58 -3.87
CA GLU A 40 12.17 7.09 -3.78
C GLU A 40 12.26 5.86 -2.87
N ARG A 41 13.30 5.05 -3.10
CA ARG A 41 13.71 4.03 -2.14
C ARG A 41 14.55 4.67 -1.05
N THR A 42 14.35 4.22 0.18
CA THR A 42 15.12 4.62 1.36
C THR A 42 15.91 3.41 1.88
N GLY A 43 16.75 3.62 2.90
CA GLY A 43 17.47 2.50 3.53
C GLY A 43 16.55 1.48 4.23
N GLN A 44 15.30 1.85 4.54
CA GLN A 44 14.38 1.03 5.33
C GLN A 44 13.04 0.73 4.61
N GLY A 45 12.86 1.21 3.38
CA GLY A 45 11.61 1.06 2.64
C GLY A 45 11.50 2.04 1.48
N VAL A 46 10.35 2.68 1.33
CA VAL A 46 10.11 3.69 0.29
C VAL A 46 9.43 4.92 0.88
N ARG A 47 9.63 6.05 0.21
CA ARG A 47 8.99 7.32 0.55
C ARG A 47 8.22 7.83 -0.65
N PHE A 48 6.97 8.19 -0.43
CA PHE A 48 6.16 8.94 -1.38
C PHE A 48 5.99 10.37 -0.88
N ARG A 49 6.13 11.34 -1.80
CA ARG A 49 5.78 12.73 -1.54
C ARG A 49 4.53 13.07 -2.33
N LEU A 50 3.49 13.53 -1.65
CA LEU A 50 2.25 13.97 -2.26
C LEU A 50 2.07 15.48 -2.05
N ARG A 51 1.33 16.17 -2.93
CA ARG A 51 0.87 17.54 -2.67
C ARG A 51 -0.04 17.57 -1.45
N ALA A 52 0.22 18.48 -0.50
CA ALA A 52 -0.63 18.69 0.68
C ALA A 52 -1.88 19.52 0.36
N GLU A 53 -2.62 19.12 -0.67
CA GLU A 53 -3.93 19.68 -0.98
C GLU A 53 -4.95 19.29 0.11
N PRO A 54 -6.03 20.08 0.29
CA PRO A 54 -7.05 19.78 1.29
C PRO A 54 -7.57 18.33 1.18
N GLY A 55 -7.47 17.58 2.27
CA GLY A 55 -7.93 16.19 2.37
C GLY A 55 -6.89 15.11 2.02
N VAL A 56 -5.79 15.42 1.32
CA VAL A 56 -4.80 14.40 0.90
C VAL A 56 -4.14 13.70 2.09
N ALA A 57 -3.77 14.46 3.13
CA ALA A 57 -3.17 13.87 4.33
C ALA A 57 -4.15 12.98 5.12
N ALA A 58 -5.46 13.28 5.07
CA ALA A 58 -6.48 12.43 5.68
C ALA A 58 -6.68 11.15 4.87
N TRP A 59 -6.72 11.28 3.54
CA TRP A 59 -6.84 10.16 2.61
C TRP A 59 -5.66 9.18 2.71
N ALA A 60 -4.42 9.69 2.75
CA ALA A 60 -3.24 8.86 2.93
C ALA A 60 -3.24 8.10 4.27
N ARG A 61 -3.67 8.73 5.36
CA ARG A 61 -3.78 8.07 6.68
C ARG A 61 -4.85 6.98 6.70
N ASP A 62 -5.99 7.24 6.08
CA ASP A 62 -7.10 6.29 5.99
C ASP A 62 -6.71 5.05 5.17
N LEU A 63 -6.09 5.23 4.00
CA LEU A 63 -5.52 4.14 3.22
C LEU A 63 -4.44 3.36 4.00
N ALA A 64 -3.50 4.07 4.65
CA ALA A 64 -2.47 3.45 5.48
C ALA A 64 -3.07 2.58 6.59
N ALA A 65 -4.12 3.06 7.26
CA ALA A 65 -4.80 2.34 8.33
C ALA A 65 -5.48 1.07 7.81
N ARG A 66 -6.22 1.18 6.68
CA ARG A 66 -6.85 0.01 6.05
C ARG A 66 -5.83 -1.01 5.56
N GLU A 67 -4.73 -0.57 4.98
CA GLU A 67 -3.66 -1.47 4.50
C GLU A 67 -2.97 -2.17 5.66
N LYS A 68 -2.64 -1.44 6.73
CA LYS A 68 -2.03 -2.01 7.93
C LYS A 68 -2.93 -3.06 8.58
N ALA A 69 -4.24 -2.84 8.57
CA ALA A 69 -5.21 -3.79 9.12
C ALA A 69 -5.26 -5.10 8.31
N CYS A 70 -5.15 -5.03 6.98
CA CYS A 70 -5.21 -6.22 6.12
C CYS A 70 -3.84 -6.92 6.01
N CYS A 71 -2.76 -6.15 5.88
CA CYS A 71 -1.41 -6.61 5.56
C CYS A 71 -0.47 -6.28 6.73
N ALA A 72 -0.54 -7.07 7.80
CA ALA A 72 0.08 -6.76 9.09
C ALA A 72 1.62 -6.55 9.04
N PHE A 73 2.29 -7.09 8.01
CA PHE A 73 3.73 -6.96 7.75
C PHE A 73 4.16 -5.58 7.25
N PHE A 74 3.23 -4.71 6.83
CA PHE A 74 3.55 -3.34 6.47
C PHE A 74 3.67 -2.42 7.68
N ALA A 75 4.38 -1.32 7.51
CA ALA A 75 4.43 -0.20 8.43
C ALA A 75 4.30 1.10 7.63
N PHE A 76 3.60 2.07 8.21
CA PHE A 76 3.34 3.35 7.56
C PHE A 76 3.57 4.50 8.51
N GLU A 77 4.03 5.62 7.98
CA GLU A 77 4.12 6.89 8.69
C GLU A 77 3.72 8.01 7.73
N VAL A 78 2.76 8.84 8.16
CA VAL A 78 2.23 9.94 7.35
C VAL A 78 2.44 11.25 8.09
N MET A 79 3.30 12.10 7.54
CA MET A 79 3.62 13.42 8.06
C MET A 79 3.23 14.50 7.06
N VAL A 80 2.96 15.71 7.54
CA VAL A 80 2.75 16.89 6.69
C VAL A 80 3.89 17.85 6.96
N GLU A 81 4.63 18.19 5.91
CA GLU A 81 5.76 19.12 5.96
C GLU A 81 5.57 20.19 4.89
N GLY A 82 5.23 21.41 5.31
CA GLY A 82 4.91 22.51 4.40
C GLY A 82 3.77 22.14 3.45
N GLU A 83 4.04 22.19 2.15
CA GLU A 83 3.08 21.88 1.08
C GLU A 83 3.11 20.40 0.65
N GLN A 84 3.71 19.52 1.45
CA GLN A 84 3.87 18.12 1.10
C GLN A 84 3.35 17.20 2.20
N VAL A 85 2.74 16.09 1.76
CA VAL A 85 2.49 14.93 2.61
C VAL A 85 3.62 13.94 2.34
N ILE A 86 4.38 13.63 3.37
CA ILE A 86 5.41 12.59 3.34
C ILE A 86 4.77 11.31 3.85
N TRP A 87 4.77 10.29 3.00
CA TRP A 87 4.23 8.97 3.34
C TRP A 87 5.34 7.94 3.19
N ASP A 88 5.88 7.52 4.33
CA ASP A 88 6.88 6.48 4.42
C ASP A 88 6.21 5.12 4.59
N TRP A 89 6.75 4.14 3.86
CA TRP A 89 6.30 2.76 3.87
C TRP A 89 7.50 1.87 4.13
N ALA A 90 7.36 0.95 5.07
CA ALA A 90 8.33 -0.11 5.31
C ALA A 90 7.60 -1.44 5.46
N VAL A 91 8.36 -2.52 5.47
CA VAL A 91 7.85 -3.88 5.66
C VAL A 91 8.74 -4.64 6.64
N SER A 92 8.21 -5.71 7.23
CA SER A 92 8.99 -6.72 7.92
C SER A 92 10.25 -7.10 7.13
N ASP A 93 11.36 -7.35 7.83
CA ASP A 93 12.62 -7.74 7.20
C ASP A 93 12.56 -9.18 6.65
N ASN A 94 11.90 -9.31 5.50
CA ASN A 94 11.56 -10.56 4.84
C ASN A 94 11.55 -10.33 3.32
N ASP A 95 12.24 -11.18 2.56
CA ASP A 95 12.36 -11.05 1.10
C ASP A 95 10.99 -11.01 0.39
N ALA A 96 10.02 -11.82 0.84
CA ALA A 96 8.67 -11.81 0.28
C ALA A 96 7.95 -10.48 0.56
N ALA A 97 8.08 -9.95 1.77
CA ALA A 97 7.50 -8.66 2.13
C ALA A 97 8.13 -7.51 1.33
N ARG A 98 9.45 -7.55 1.14
CA ARG A 98 10.17 -6.59 0.28
C ARG A 98 9.73 -6.69 -1.18
N ALA A 99 9.53 -7.90 -1.70
CA ALA A 99 9.03 -8.11 -3.05
C ALA A 99 7.61 -7.56 -3.24
N VAL A 100 6.76 -7.62 -2.22
CA VAL A 100 5.44 -6.98 -2.21
C VAL A 100 5.57 -5.46 -2.19
N LEU A 101 6.43 -4.89 -1.33
CA LEU A 101 6.65 -3.44 -1.26
C LEU A 101 7.08 -2.86 -2.62
N GLU A 102 7.91 -3.60 -3.38
CA GLU A 102 8.34 -3.20 -4.72
C GLU A 102 7.17 -3.09 -5.72
N GLU A 103 6.14 -3.92 -5.59
CA GLU A 103 4.93 -3.82 -6.44
C GLU A 103 4.13 -2.56 -6.13
N TYR A 104 3.98 -2.21 -4.85
CA TYR A 104 3.35 -0.94 -4.44
C TYR A 104 4.21 0.26 -4.84
N TYR A 105 5.54 0.13 -4.81
CA TYR A 105 6.44 1.20 -5.27
C TYR A 105 6.20 1.54 -6.73
N VAL A 106 6.00 0.54 -7.60
CA VAL A 106 5.79 0.77 -9.04
C VAL A 106 4.34 1.13 -9.41
N LEU A 107 3.36 0.83 -8.54
CA LEU A 107 1.92 1.04 -8.75
C LEU A 107 1.52 2.38 -9.40
N PRO A 108 2.07 3.56 -9.02
CA PRO A 108 1.76 4.83 -9.70
C PRO A 108 1.91 4.82 -11.23
N ALA A 109 2.69 3.91 -11.78
CA ALA A 109 2.95 3.77 -13.22
C ALA A 109 2.40 2.48 -13.83
N ALA A 110 1.74 1.62 -13.05
CA ALA A 110 1.28 0.30 -13.48
C ALA A 110 -0.26 0.21 -13.49
N ASP A 111 -0.78 -0.73 -14.28
CA ASP A 111 -2.21 -1.06 -14.25
C ASP A 111 -2.56 -1.87 -12.98
N PRO A 112 -3.69 -1.58 -12.30
CA PRO A 112 -4.08 -2.30 -11.07
C PRO A 112 -4.28 -3.80 -11.25
N GLU A 113 -4.83 -4.25 -12.37
CA GLU A 113 -5.04 -5.68 -12.65
C GLU A 113 -3.69 -6.39 -12.80
N GLU A 114 -2.75 -5.76 -13.50
CA GLU A 114 -1.40 -6.28 -13.62
C GLU A 114 -0.67 -6.33 -12.27
N VAL A 115 -0.87 -5.33 -11.40
CA VAL A 115 -0.29 -5.33 -10.05
C VAL A 115 -0.89 -6.45 -9.20
N GLU A 116 -2.21 -6.61 -9.18
CA GLU A 116 -2.88 -7.69 -8.46
C GLU A 116 -2.34 -9.06 -8.90
N LYS A 117 -2.16 -9.25 -10.21
CA LYS A 117 -1.57 -10.47 -10.77
C LYS A 117 -0.13 -10.68 -10.30
N ARG A 118 0.72 -9.67 -10.37
CA ARG A 118 2.14 -9.79 -9.93
C ARG A 118 2.25 -10.05 -8.43
N LEU A 119 1.35 -9.51 -7.62
CA LEU A 119 1.26 -9.82 -6.19
C LEU A 119 0.89 -11.29 -5.97
N ALA A 120 -0.10 -11.81 -6.70
CA ALA A 120 -0.48 -13.22 -6.64
C ALA A 120 0.67 -14.15 -7.10
N ASP A 121 1.39 -13.80 -8.17
CA ASP A 121 2.56 -14.54 -8.67
C ASP A 121 3.71 -14.59 -7.65
N LYS A 122 3.79 -13.61 -6.74
CA LYS A 122 4.74 -13.57 -5.61
C LYS A 122 4.24 -14.30 -4.36
N GLY A 123 3.10 -14.98 -4.45
CA GLY A 123 2.49 -15.71 -3.34
C GLY A 123 1.78 -14.82 -2.33
N LEU A 124 1.58 -13.52 -2.62
CA LEU A 124 0.68 -12.70 -1.83
C LEU A 124 -0.76 -13.02 -2.22
N HIS A 125 -1.44 -13.73 -1.33
CA HIS A 125 -2.84 -14.03 -1.48
C HIS A 125 -3.68 -13.02 -0.70
N PHE A 126 -4.66 -12.44 -1.39
CA PHE A 126 -5.74 -11.67 -0.76
C PHE A 126 -6.83 -12.64 -0.34
N THR A 127 -7.07 -12.77 0.96
CA THR A 127 -8.24 -13.49 1.47
C THR A 127 -9.42 -12.53 1.40
N ASP A 128 -10.19 -12.60 0.32
CA ASP A 128 -11.30 -11.68 0.04
C ASP A 128 -12.61 -12.45 -0.19
N PRO A 129 -13.56 -12.42 0.77
CA PRO A 129 -14.87 -13.06 0.62
C PRO A 129 -15.79 -12.32 -0.36
N LEU A 130 -15.51 -11.06 -0.68
CA LEU A 130 -16.26 -10.23 -1.63
C LEU A 130 -15.81 -10.48 -3.08
N ARG A 131 -14.76 -11.28 -3.31
CA ARG A 131 -14.28 -11.67 -4.65
C ARG A 131 -15.26 -12.58 -5.42
N HIS A 132 -16.31 -13.08 -4.75
CA HIS A 132 -17.38 -13.88 -5.36
C HIS A 132 -18.59 -13.02 -5.77
N THR A 133 -18.42 -12.08 -6.71
CA THR A 133 -19.55 -11.54 -7.48
C THR A 133 -19.10 -11.04 -8.84
N VAL A 134 -18.78 -11.97 -9.75
CA VAL A 134 -18.91 -11.73 -11.19
C VAL A 134 -19.64 -12.94 -11.77
N GLY A 135 -20.94 -12.78 -11.96
CA GLY A 135 -21.82 -13.62 -12.75
C GLY A 135 -22.59 -12.73 -13.72
#